data_AF-A0A223ZE24-F1
#
_entry.id   AF-A0A223ZE24-F1
#
_cell.length_a   1.000
_cell.length_b   1.000
_cell.length_c   1.000
_cell.angle_alpha   90.00
_cell.angle_beta   90.00
_cell.angle_gamma   90.00
#
_symmetry.space_group_name_H-M   'P 1'
#
loop_
_entity.id
_entity.type
_entity.pdbx_description
1 polymer ?
#
loop_
_entity_poly.entity_id
_entity_poly.type
_entity_poly.pdbx_seq_one_letter_code
_entity_poly.pdbx_strand_id
1 'polypeptide(L)'
;MGGPRTFNIELQILNEIFTGGPERRSEVIRDTGLIGSLRWWYEALIRGVGGTACDPSQGPPCEERLHCDACELFGCSGWSRKFIFRSREESDKTLKVQITELRRMEDVELALLNKTLSIIENYGAIGGKLAHRKYGIIKIKENDLRDFTLEKSMLQGYLRREGPHVDNPNLKRFIFIKNPNFQLVKRLKNDCRFLKGSSNRGKRYFNKDPPGSRLFAYANEDEYPRLCECAGEEAKTGEEVLGGLI
;
A
#
# COMPACT_ATOMS: atom_id res chain seq x y z
N MET A 1 -21.29 -28.21 1.44
CA MET A 1 -21.04 -26.76 1.41
C MET A 1 -19.58 -26.56 1.79
N GLY A 2 -18.76 -26.04 0.88
CA GLY A 2 -17.35 -25.76 1.19
C GLY A 2 -17.26 -24.65 2.23
N GLY A 3 -16.27 -24.73 3.13
CA GLY A 3 -15.99 -23.66 4.09
C GLY A 3 -15.64 -22.34 3.39
N PRO A 4 -15.51 -21.23 4.15
CA PRO A 4 -15.06 -19.96 3.59
C PRO A 4 -13.70 -20.12 2.90
N ARG A 5 -13.47 -19.44 1.77
CA ARG A 5 -12.16 -19.46 1.11
C ARG A 5 -11.13 -18.82 2.02
N THR A 6 -9.95 -19.42 2.07
CA THR A 6 -8.82 -18.95 2.86
C THR A 6 -7.59 -18.86 1.96
N PHE A 7 -6.90 -17.73 2.04
CA PHE A 7 -5.69 -17.45 1.29
C PHE A 7 -4.54 -17.23 2.26
N ASN A 8 -3.48 -18.01 2.10
CA ASN A 8 -2.29 -17.99 2.93
C ASN A 8 -1.15 -17.31 2.18
N ILE A 9 -0.41 -16.48 2.90
CA ILE A 9 0.72 -15.73 2.40
C ILE A 9 1.86 -15.91 3.40
N GLU A 10 3.02 -16.34 2.91
CA GLU A 10 4.22 -16.42 3.72
C GLU A 10 5.18 -15.28 3.36
N LEU A 11 5.50 -14.47 4.37
CA LEU A 11 6.38 -13.32 4.24
C LEU A 11 7.72 -13.61 4.92
N GLN A 12 8.80 -13.40 4.17
CA GLN A 12 10.13 -13.27 4.74
C GLN A 12 10.36 -11.82 5.17
N ILE A 13 10.62 -11.61 6.46
CA ILE A 13 10.97 -10.33 7.06
C ILE A 13 12.45 -10.04 6.76
N LEU A 14 12.73 -8.97 6.01
CA LEU A 14 14.10 -8.53 5.72
C LEU A 14 14.62 -7.53 6.74
N ASN A 15 13.72 -6.73 7.32
CA ASN A 15 13.98 -5.91 8.50
C ASN A 15 12.71 -5.79 9.35
N GLU A 16 12.87 -5.43 10.62
CA GLU A 16 11.80 -5.45 11.63
C GLU A 16 10.50 -4.79 11.13
N ILE A 17 9.34 -5.38 11.44
CA ILE A 17 8.04 -4.78 11.12
C ILE A 17 7.53 -4.07 12.36
N PHE A 18 7.33 -2.76 12.25
CA PHE A 18 6.69 -2.00 13.31
C PHE A 18 5.17 -1.97 13.07
N THR A 19 4.33 -2.33 14.05
CA THR A 19 2.87 -2.27 13.91
C THR A 19 2.17 -1.35 14.90
N GLY A 20 2.91 -0.79 15.87
CA GLY A 20 2.43 0.22 16.82
C GLY A 20 1.51 -0.34 17.90
N GLY A 21 2.01 -0.40 19.13
CA GLY A 21 1.24 -0.70 20.34
C GLY A 21 0.82 0.55 21.12
N PRO A 22 0.08 0.37 22.24
CA PRO A 22 -0.48 1.44 23.08
C PRO A 22 0.54 2.52 23.50
N GLU A 23 1.82 2.15 23.60
CA GLU A 23 2.92 3.06 23.96
C GLU A 23 3.87 3.39 22.80
N ARG A 24 3.44 3.24 21.55
CA ARG A 24 4.30 3.36 20.36
C ARG A 24 5.51 2.39 20.36
N ARG A 25 5.42 1.32 21.16
CA ARG A 25 6.32 0.16 21.17
C ARG A 25 5.78 -0.91 20.21
N SER A 26 6.65 -1.73 19.64
CA SER A 26 6.25 -2.81 18.71
C SER A 26 6.81 -4.15 19.18
N GLU A 27 6.42 -4.53 20.40
CA GLU A 27 6.87 -5.78 21.04
C GLU A 27 6.26 -7.04 20.40
N VAL A 28 5.11 -6.87 19.74
CA VAL A 28 4.37 -7.94 19.05
C VAL A 28 3.80 -7.38 17.77
N ILE A 29 3.80 -8.17 16.69
CA ILE A 29 3.10 -7.81 15.45
C ILE A 29 1.58 -7.78 15.70
N ARG A 30 0.96 -6.64 15.36
CA ARG A 30 -0.48 -6.43 15.47
C ARG A 30 -1.12 -6.44 14.10
N ASP A 31 -2.13 -7.29 13.94
CA ASP A 31 -2.95 -7.40 12.72
C ASP A 31 -3.48 -6.03 12.26
N THR A 32 -3.94 -5.20 13.18
CA THR A 32 -4.47 -3.85 12.87
C THR A 32 -3.44 -2.95 12.19
N GLY A 33 -2.17 -3.01 12.61
CA GLY A 33 -1.08 -2.25 12.00
C GLY A 33 -0.74 -2.74 10.59
N LEU A 34 -0.74 -4.06 10.39
CA LEU A 34 -0.54 -4.67 9.07
C LEU A 34 -1.70 -4.32 8.13
N ILE A 35 -2.94 -4.53 8.56
CA ILE A 35 -4.15 -4.20 7.80
C ILE A 35 -4.14 -2.72 7.40
N GLY A 36 -3.80 -1.82 8.32
CA GLY A 36 -3.73 -0.38 8.04
C GLY A 36 -2.70 -0.04 6.95
N SER A 37 -1.52 -0.65 7.02
CA SER A 37 -0.48 -0.43 6.00
C SER A 37 -0.81 -1.07 4.65
N LEU A 38 -1.44 -2.25 4.64
CA LEU A 38 -1.92 -2.91 3.43
C LEU A 38 -3.02 -2.07 2.77
N ARG A 39 -3.96 -1.56 3.58
CA ARG A 39 -5.01 -0.64 3.14
C ARG A 39 -4.42 0.62 2.50
N TRP A 40 -3.40 1.23 3.10
CA TRP A 40 -2.78 2.44 2.55
C TRP A 40 -2.21 2.23 1.14
N TRP A 41 -1.53 1.09 0.91
CA TRP A 41 -1.06 0.72 -0.42
C TRP A 41 -2.21 0.38 -1.38
N TYR A 42 -3.24 -0.31 -0.89
CA TYR A 42 -4.42 -0.64 -1.68
C TYR A 42 -5.15 0.62 -2.14
N GLU A 43 -5.36 1.59 -1.25
CA GLU A 43 -5.96 2.88 -1.57
C GLU A 43 -5.13 3.66 -2.60
N ALA A 44 -3.79 3.64 -2.49
CA ALA A 44 -2.92 4.25 -3.49
C ALA A 44 -3.08 3.58 -4.87
N LEU A 45 -3.13 2.26 -4.92
CA LEU A 45 -3.39 1.49 -6.12
C LEU A 45 -4.76 1.80 -6.71
N ILE A 46 -5.82 1.79 -5.89
CA ILE A 46 -7.21 2.10 -6.30
C ILE A 46 -7.28 3.47 -7.00
N ARG A 47 -6.72 4.51 -6.38
CA ARG A 47 -6.64 5.84 -7.02
C ARG A 47 -5.83 5.81 -8.32
N GLY A 48 -4.76 5.01 -8.34
CA GLY A 48 -3.92 4.79 -9.50
C GLY A 48 -4.64 4.15 -10.69
N VAL A 49 -5.59 3.25 -10.43
CA VAL A 49 -6.38 2.60 -11.49
C VAL A 49 -7.70 3.31 -11.79
N GLY A 50 -7.93 4.50 -11.22
CA GLY A 50 -9.10 5.33 -11.49
C GLY A 50 -10.31 5.06 -10.59
N GLY A 51 -10.13 4.29 -9.52
CA GLY A 51 -11.17 4.06 -8.51
C GLY A 51 -11.19 5.11 -7.39
N THR A 52 -12.16 4.98 -6.51
CA THR A 52 -12.41 5.88 -5.38
C THR A 52 -11.77 5.35 -4.09
N ALA A 53 -11.07 6.22 -3.38
CA ALA A 53 -10.57 5.94 -2.04
C ALA A 53 -10.64 7.18 -1.15
N CYS A 54 -11.36 7.08 -0.04
CA CYS A 54 -11.53 8.15 0.93
C CYS A 54 -10.27 8.39 1.79
N ASP A 55 -10.27 9.47 2.54
CA ASP A 55 -9.36 9.68 3.68
C ASP A 55 -10.22 9.87 4.93
N PRO A 56 -10.12 9.01 5.96
CA PRO A 56 -10.89 9.17 7.20
C PRO A 56 -10.66 10.51 7.93
N SER A 57 -9.58 11.23 7.59
CA SER A 57 -9.25 12.54 8.13
C SER A 57 -9.70 13.72 7.25
N GLN A 58 -10.22 13.46 6.04
CA GLN A 58 -10.57 14.51 5.06
C GLN A 58 -11.81 14.14 4.22
N GLY A 59 -12.72 15.09 4.03
CA GLY A 59 -13.88 14.96 3.14
C GLY A 59 -15.11 14.29 3.79
N PRO A 60 -16.19 14.03 3.01
CA PRO A 60 -17.38 13.37 3.53
C PRO A 60 -17.03 11.94 3.96
N PRO A 61 -17.48 11.49 5.14
CA PRO A 61 -17.13 10.18 5.65
C PRO A 61 -17.70 9.08 4.74
N CYS A 62 -16.93 8.02 4.55
CA CYS A 62 -17.52 6.76 4.12
C CYS A 62 -18.38 6.22 5.26
N GLU A 63 -19.68 6.07 5.01
CA GLU A 63 -20.65 5.63 6.00
C GLU A 63 -21.70 4.72 5.35
N GLU A 64 -21.91 3.56 5.97
CA GLU A 64 -22.90 2.55 5.54
C GLU A 64 -22.82 2.24 4.03
N ARG A 65 -23.82 2.66 3.25
CA ARG A 65 -23.94 2.40 1.81
C ARG A 65 -23.16 3.40 0.95
N LEU A 66 -22.76 4.54 1.51
CA LEU A 66 -21.95 5.54 0.82
C LEU A 66 -20.47 5.31 1.17
N HIS A 67 -19.84 4.36 0.48
CA HIS A 67 -18.43 4.06 0.69
C HIS A 67 -17.67 3.96 -0.65
N CYS A 68 -16.36 4.15 -0.59
CA CYS A 68 -15.47 4.09 -1.74
C CYS A 68 -15.05 2.65 -2.09
N ASP A 69 -14.40 2.45 -3.25
CA ASP A 69 -13.93 1.12 -3.71
C ASP A 69 -12.94 0.47 -2.72
N ALA A 70 -12.11 1.26 -2.05
CA ALA A 70 -11.24 0.74 -1.00
C ALA A 70 -12.01 0.25 0.23
N CYS A 71 -13.06 0.98 0.64
CA CYS A 71 -13.89 0.63 1.77
C CYS A 71 -14.83 -0.55 1.49
N GLU A 72 -15.18 -0.83 0.22
CA GLU A 72 -15.92 -2.03 -0.17
C GLU A 72 -15.23 -3.29 0.38
N LEU A 73 -13.90 -3.35 0.26
CA LEU A 73 -13.07 -4.46 0.73
C LEU A 73 -12.62 -4.29 2.19
N PHE A 74 -12.06 -3.13 2.55
CA PHE A 74 -11.41 -2.87 3.85
C PHE A 74 -12.35 -2.31 4.94
N GLY A 75 -13.61 -2.10 4.63
CA GLY A 75 -14.60 -1.57 5.56
C GLY A 75 -14.44 -0.09 5.91
N CYS A 76 -15.50 0.46 6.50
CA CYS A 76 -15.57 1.80 7.08
C CYS A 76 -16.61 1.81 8.21
N SER A 77 -16.93 3.00 8.74
CA SER A 77 -18.02 3.14 9.71
C SER A 77 -19.33 2.60 9.11
N GLY A 78 -20.00 1.68 9.83
CA GLY A 78 -21.22 1.03 9.36
C GLY A 78 -21.03 -0.03 8.26
N TRP A 79 -19.80 -0.32 7.80
CA TRP A 79 -19.52 -1.34 6.79
C TRP A 79 -18.33 -2.21 7.18
N SER A 80 -18.57 -3.49 7.49
CA SER A 80 -17.51 -4.42 7.89
C SER A 80 -16.60 -4.77 6.70
N ARG A 81 -15.36 -5.18 6.95
CA ARG A 81 -14.48 -5.68 5.87
C ARG A 81 -15.03 -6.99 5.33
N LYS A 82 -14.68 -7.35 4.09
CA LYS A 82 -15.06 -8.64 3.50
C LYS A 82 -14.23 -9.83 4.00
N PHE A 83 -13.18 -9.58 4.77
CA PHE A 83 -12.25 -10.61 5.23
C PHE A 83 -11.86 -10.47 6.70
N ILE A 84 -11.51 -11.62 7.28
CA ILE A 84 -10.75 -11.75 8.51
C ILE A 84 -9.27 -11.82 8.13
N PHE A 85 -8.44 -11.00 8.77
CA PHE A 85 -7.00 -11.02 8.63
C PHE A 85 -6.40 -11.53 9.94
N ARG A 86 -5.48 -12.49 9.83
CA ARG A 86 -4.69 -12.98 10.97
C ARG A 86 -3.24 -13.07 10.57
N SER A 87 -2.35 -12.66 11.47
CA SER A 87 -0.91 -12.86 11.32
C SER A 87 -0.35 -13.70 12.45
N ARG A 88 0.68 -14.48 12.14
CA ARG A 88 1.42 -15.32 13.08
C ARG A 88 2.91 -15.27 12.76
N GLU A 89 3.70 -14.84 13.72
CA GLU A 89 5.16 -14.95 13.66
C GLU A 89 5.54 -16.43 13.85
N GLU A 90 6.19 -17.02 12.85
CA GLU A 90 6.77 -18.37 12.95
C GLU A 90 8.23 -18.29 13.41
N SER A 91 8.92 -17.20 13.05
CA SER A 91 10.27 -16.85 13.51
C SER A 91 10.51 -15.35 13.37
N ASP A 92 11.68 -14.88 13.83
CA ASP A 92 12.17 -13.51 13.65
C ASP A 92 12.25 -13.06 12.17
N LYS A 93 12.27 -14.03 11.25
CA LYS A 93 12.39 -13.81 9.81
C LYS A 93 11.14 -14.19 9.03
N THR A 94 10.12 -14.76 9.66
CA THR A 94 8.99 -15.36 8.93
C THR A 94 7.66 -14.99 9.58
N LEU A 95 6.79 -14.37 8.79
CA LEU A 95 5.43 -13.99 9.16
C LEU A 95 4.46 -14.69 8.24
N LYS A 96 3.55 -15.50 8.80
CA LYS A 96 2.42 -16.06 8.07
C LYS A 96 1.22 -15.13 8.20
N VAL A 97 0.59 -14.84 7.06
CA VAL A 97 -0.63 -14.04 6.97
C VAL A 97 -1.72 -14.92 6.37
N GLN A 98 -2.89 -14.88 6.99
CA GLN A 98 -4.07 -15.56 6.52
C GLN A 98 -5.20 -14.57 6.30
N ILE A 99 -5.78 -14.60 5.10
CA ILE A 99 -6.97 -13.84 4.72
C ILE A 99 -8.10 -14.84 4.53
N THR A 100 -9.12 -14.79 5.38
CA THR A 100 -10.30 -15.65 5.30
C THR A 100 -11.51 -14.82 4.89
N GLU A 101 -12.22 -15.26 3.85
CA GLU A 101 -13.44 -14.60 3.42
C GLU A 101 -14.51 -14.63 4.51
N LEU A 102 -15.02 -13.46 4.87
CA LEU A 102 -16.19 -13.27 5.73
C LEU A 102 -17.43 -12.98 4.87
N ARG A 103 -17.24 -12.26 3.77
CA ARG A 103 -18.18 -12.05 2.67
C ARG A 103 -17.45 -12.34 1.37
N ARG A 104 -18.20 -12.65 0.30
CA ARG A 104 -17.61 -12.95 -1.01
C ARG A 104 -16.68 -11.81 -1.44
N MET A 105 -15.43 -12.14 -1.70
CA MET A 105 -14.48 -11.27 -2.38
C MET A 105 -14.49 -11.63 -3.87
N GLU A 106 -14.73 -10.66 -4.72
CA GLU A 106 -14.68 -10.83 -6.16
C GLU A 106 -13.24 -11.07 -6.63
N ASP A 107 -13.07 -11.76 -7.76
CA ASP A 107 -11.74 -12.09 -8.28
C ASP A 107 -10.92 -10.83 -8.59
N VAL A 108 -11.59 -9.72 -8.96
CA VAL A 108 -10.96 -8.40 -9.11
C VAL A 108 -10.44 -7.84 -7.78
N GLU A 109 -11.14 -8.06 -6.67
CA GLU A 109 -10.71 -7.63 -5.32
C GLU A 109 -9.48 -8.43 -4.88
N LEU A 110 -9.48 -9.75 -5.13
CA LEU A 110 -8.36 -10.64 -4.88
C LEU A 110 -7.15 -10.29 -5.75
N ALA A 111 -7.37 -9.98 -7.03
CA ALA A 111 -6.33 -9.54 -7.95
C ALA A 111 -5.74 -8.17 -7.57
N LEU A 112 -6.58 -7.23 -7.10
CA LEU A 112 -6.13 -5.94 -6.56
C LEU A 112 -5.29 -6.13 -5.29
N LEU A 113 -5.67 -7.04 -4.38
CA LEU A 113 -4.84 -7.40 -3.22
C LEU A 113 -3.50 -8.02 -3.63
N ASN A 114 -3.51 -8.95 -4.60
CA ASN A 114 -2.29 -9.55 -5.13
C ASN A 114 -1.34 -8.48 -5.72
N LYS A 115 -1.89 -7.56 -6.53
CA LYS A 115 -1.13 -6.45 -7.10
C LYS A 115 -0.57 -5.53 -6.00
N THR A 116 -1.35 -5.27 -4.95
CA THR A 116 -0.93 -4.50 -3.77
C THR A 116 0.27 -5.15 -3.07
N LEU A 117 0.21 -6.47 -2.83
CA LEU A 117 1.31 -7.23 -2.24
C LEU A 117 2.56 -7.19 -3.12
N SER A 118 2.40 -7.32 -4.45
CA SER A 118 3.51 -7.21 -5.40
C SER A 118 4.17 -5.83 -5.36
N ILE A 119 3.40 -4.74 -5.24
CA ILE A 119 3.94 -3.38 -5.09
C ILE A 119 4.74 -3.26 -3.79
N ILE A 120 4.20 -3.77 -2.68
CA ILE A 120 4.87 -3.77 -1.37
C ILE A 120 6.19 -4.52 -1.44
N GLU A 121 6.20 -5.75 -1.97
CA GLU A 121 7.40 -6.58 -2.09
C GLU A 121 8.50 -5.93 -2.94
N ASN A 122 8.12 -5.34 -4.08
CA ASN A 122 9.09 -4.86 -5.06
C ASN A 122 9.59 -3.45 -4.81
N TYR A 123 8.74 -2.60 -4.24
CA TYR A 123 8.97 -1.16 -4.18
C TYR A 123 8.65 -0.54 -2.82
N GLY A 124 7.73 -1.14 -2.08
CA GLY A 124 7.20 -0.61 -0.83
C GLY A 124 7.80 -1.21 0.43
N ALA A 125 7.04 -1.07 1.51
CA ALA A 125 7.24 -1.65 2.83
C ALA A 125 5.88 -1.80 3.53
N ILE A 126 5.81 -2.56 4.63
CA ILE A 126 4.59 -2.82 5.41
C ILE A 126 4.77 -2.39 6.89
N GLY A 127 3.66 -2.13 7.60
CA GLY A 127 3.63 -1.75 9.02
C GLY A 127 3.42 -0.25 9.29
N GLY A 128 3.22 0.11 10.57
CA GLY A 128 3.26 1.48 11.06
C GLY A 128 4.70 2.02 11.02
N LYS A 129 4.91 3.32 10.82
CA LYS A 129 6.25 3.91 10.54
C LYS A 129 6.88 3.51 9.19
N LEU A 130 6.08 3.45 8.13
CA LEU A 130 6.59 3.34 6.76
C LEU A 130 7.70 4.35 6.44
N ALA A 131 7.64 5.59 6.94
CA ALA A 131 8.67 6.61 6.68
C ALA A 131 10.00 6.37 7.40
N HIS A 132 10.07 5.41 8.33
CA HIS A 132 11.29 5.07 9.04
C HIS A 132 12.16 4.13 8.19
N ARG A 133 13.47 4.38 8.19
CA ARG A 133 14.42 3.71 7.28
C ARG A 133 14.66 2.24 7.56
N LYS A 134 14.43 1.78 8.79
CA LYS A 134 14.79 0.42 9.25
C LYS A 134 13.67 -0.62 9.21
N TYR A 135 12.46 -0.26 8.77
CA TYR A 135 11.29 -1.12 9.00
C TYR A 135 10.54 -1.52 7.73
N GLY A 136 9.92 -2.69 7.78
CA GLY A 136 8.82 -3.09 6.90
C GLY A 136 9.20 -3.64 5.54
N ILE A 137 10.47 -3.87 5.24
CA ILE A 137 10.86 -4.58 4.01
C ILE A 137 10.59 -6.06 4.21
N ILE A 138 9.83 -6.62 3.27
CA ILE A 138 9.51 -8.03 3.20
C ILE A 138 9.85 -8.61 1.82
N LYS A 139 9.90 -9.93 1.73
CA LYS A 139 9.77 -10.71 0.50
C LYS A 139 8.62 -11.69 0.65
N ILE A 140 7.96 -12.03 -0.45
CA ILE A 140 6.84 -12.98 -0.46
C ILE A 140 7.38 -14.33 -0.90
N LYS A 141 7.32 -15.33 -0.01
CA LYS A 141 7.71 -16.71 -0.30
C LYS A 141 6.58 -17.45 -0.98
N GLU A 142 5.43 -17.45 -0.32
CA GLU A 142 4.21 -18.10 -0.77
C GLU A 142 3.08 -17.09 -0.77
N ASN A 143 2.14 -17.21 -1.72
CA ASN A 143 1.00 -16.32 -1.83
C ASN A 143 -0.09 -16.99 -2.67
N ASP A 144 -1.13 -17.47 -2.00
CA ASP A 144 -2.31 -18.08 -2.62
C ASP A 144 -3.09 -17.09 -3.52
N LEU A 145 -2.85 -15.76 -3.37
CA LEU A 145 -3.48 -14.77 -4.25
C LEU A 145 -2.80 -14.66 -5.63
N ARG A 146 -1.67 -15.37 -5.87
CA ARG A 146 -0.97 -15.34 -7.17
C ARG A 146 -1.83 -15.84 -8.32
N ASP A 147 -2.83 -16.68 -8.03
CA ASP A 147 -3.78 -17.20 -9.01
C ASP A 147 -4.71 -16.11 -9.57
N PHE A 148 -4.81 -14.96 -8.88
CA PHE A 148 -5.64 -13.83 -9.29
C PHE A 148 -4.77 -12.76 -9.93
N THR A 149 -4.82 -12.68 -11.26
CA THR A 149 -4.12 -11.66 -12.05
C THR A 149 -5.07 -10.53 -12.41
N LEU A 150 -4.62 -9.28 -12.23
CA LEU A 150 -5.43 -8.11 -12.49
C LEU A 150 -5.38 -7.73 -13.98
N GLU A 151 -6.54 -7.66 -14.61
CA GLU A 151 -6.70 -7.19 -15.99
C GLU A 151 -7.50 -5.88 -16.05
N LYS A 152 -7.22 -5.07 -17.08
CA LYS A 152 -7.89 -3.78 -17.28
C LYS A 152 -9.41 -3.91 -17.46
N SER A 153 -9.87 -4.98 -18.11
CA SER A 153 -11.29 -5.30 -18.31
C SER A 153 -12.04 -5.48 -16.99
N MET A 154 -11.42 -6.14 -16.01
CA MET A 154 -12.01 -6.39 -14.70
C MET A 154 -12.27 -5.09 -13.94
N LEU A 155 -11.40 -4.10 -14.09
CA LEU A 155 -11.51 -2.80 -13.42
C LEU A 155 -12.73 -2.01 -13.92
N GLN A 156 -13.01 -2.05 -15.23
CA GLN A 156 -14.11 -1.30 -15.83
C GLN A 156 -15.49 -1.73 -15.34
N GLY A 157 -15.65 -3.02 -15.01
CA GLY A 157 -16.89 -3.57 -14.47
C GLY A 157 -17.05 -3.41 -12.95
N TYR A 158 -15.94 -3.18 -12.24
CA TYR A 158 -15.90 -3.19 -10.78
C TYR A 158 -15.84 -1.79 -10.16
N LEU A 159 -14.99 -0.91 -10.68
CA LEU A 159 -14.73 0.39 -10.06
C LEU A 159 -15.93 1.33 -10.18
N ARG A 160 -16.27 1.99 -9.07
CA ARG A 160 -17.34 2.98 -9.03
C ARG A 160 -16.92 4.26 -9.75
N ARG A 161 -17.87 4.88 -10.46
CA ARG A 161 -17.69 6.19 -11.11
C ARG A 161 -17.73 7.35 -10.11
N GLU A 162 -18.46 7.17 -9.01
CA GLU A 162 -18.68 8.19 -7.99
C GLU A 162 -18.53 7.58 -6.59
N GLY A 163 -18.10 8.39 -5.63
CA GLY A 163 -17.94 8.00 -4.23
C GLY A 163 -17.01 8.95 -3.48
N PRO A 164 -16.95 8.81 -2.14
CA PRO A 164 -16.01 9.59 -1.34
C PRO A 164 -14.57 9.31 -1.80
N HIS A 165 -13.86 10.35 -2.23
CA HIS A 165 -12.52 10.23 -2.73
C HIS A 165 -11.66 11.40 -2.27
N VAL A 166 -10.38 11.11 -2.06
CA VAL A 166 -9.32 12.12 -2.06
C VAL A 166 -8.32 11.77 -3.14
N ASP A 167 -7.58 12.76 -3.62
CA ASP A 167 -6.64 12.57 -4.70
C ASP A 167 -5.34 11.87 -4.25
N ASN A 168 -4.83 12.10 -3.03
CA ASN A 168 -3.52 11.58 -2.59
C ASN A 168 -3.59 10.66 -1.37
N PRO A 169 -2.69 9.66 -1.26
CA PRO A 169 -1.67 9.26 -2.25
C PRO A 169 -2.26 8.52 -3.45
N ASN A 170 -1.83 8.84 -4.67
CA ASN A 170 -2.22 8.15 -5.91
C ASN A 170 -1.02 7.49 -6.56
N LEU A 171 -1.11 6.18 -6.83
CA LEU A 171 0.02 5.42 -7.35
C LEU A 171 0.59 5.99 -8.65
N LYS A 172 -0.22 6.62 -9.54
CA LYS A 172 0.27 7.26 -10.77
C LYS A 172 1.33 8.32 -10.49
N ARG A 173 1.25 9.00 -9.35
CA ARG A 173 2.17 10.07 -8.95
C ARG A 173 3.26 9.60 -7.98
N PHE A 174 3.62 8.32 -8.06
CA PHE A 174 4.77 7.77 -7.34
C PHE A 174 6.01 7.74 -8.24
N ILE A 175 7.16 7.75 -7.58
CA ILE A 175 8.43 7.28 -8.11
C ILE A 175 8.95 6.14 -7.25
N PHE A 176 9.70 5.22 -7.85
CA PHE A 176 10.29 4.06 -7.20
C PHE A 176 11.74 3.87 -7.65
N ILE A 177 12.66 3.77 -6.70
CA ILE A 177 14.10 3.67 -6.95
C ILE A 177 14.64 2.50 -6.15
N LYS A 178 15.26 1.53 -6.83
CA LYS A 178 15.96 0.42 -6.17
C LYS A 178 17.40 0.82 -5.88
N ASN A 179 17.90 0.49 -4.69
CA ASN A 179 19.26 0.81 -4.25
C ASN A 179 19.67 2.28 -4.48
N PRO A 180 18.89 3.26 -4.00
CA PRO A 180 19.14 4.68 -4.23
C PRO A 180 20.52 5.10 -3.68
N ASN A 181 21.29 5.83 -4.48
CA ASN A 181 22.56 6.39 -4.02
C ASN A 181 22.35 7.65 -3.15
N PHE A 182 23.34 7.98 -2.31
CA PHE A 182 23.25 9.08 -1.36
C PHE A 182 23.04 10.46 -2.03
N GLN A 183 23.66 10.70 -3.20
CA GLN A 183 23.54 11.99 -3.88
C GLN A 183 22.15 12.21 -4.44
N LEU A 184 21.54 11.16 -5.02
CA LEU A 184 20.15 11.18 -5.49
C LEU A 184 19.19 11.46 -4.32
N VAL A 185 19.36 10.76 -3.20
CA VAL A 185 18.57 10.97 -1.98
C VAL A 185 18.68 12.42 -1.48
N LYS A 186 19.89 12.96 -1.48
CA LYS A 186 20.15 14.34 -1.05
C LYS A 186 19.50 15.36 -1.98
N ARG A 187 19.61 15.15 -3.30
CA ARG A 187 18.99 15.99 -4.34
C ARG A 187 17.47 16.02 -4.18
N LEU A 188 16.82 14.86 -4.14
CA LEU A 188 15.38 14.74 -3.93
C LEU A 188 14.92 15.53 -2.70
N LYS A 189 15.62 15.40 -1.57
CA LYS A 189 15.25 16.12 -0.34
C LYS A 189 15.44 17.63 -0.44
N ASN A 190 16.42 18.10 -1.20
CA ASN A 190 16.74 19.53 -1.30
C ASN A 190 15.82 20.23 -2.29
N ASP A 191 15.59 19.58 -3.42
CA ASP A 191 14.94 20.17 -4.59
C ASP A 191 13.42 19.92 -4.58
N CYS A 192 12.98 18.83 -3.96
CA CYS A 192 11.56 18.54 -3.68
C CYS A 192 11.26 18.72 -2.19
N ARG A 193 11.31 19.98 -1.70
CA ARG A 193 11.09 20.29 -0.27
C ARG A 193 9.75 19.76 0.27
N PHE A 194 8.74 19.67 -0.60
CA PHE A 194 7.40 19.18 -0.31
C PHE A 194 7.35 17.71 0.15
N LEU A 195 8.43 16.94 -0.04
CA LEU A 195 8.57 15.57 0.43
C LEU A 195 8.82 15.45 1.95
N LYS A 196 9.38 16.50 2.57
CA LYS A 196 9.85 16.46 3.97
C LYS A 196 8.72 16.44 5.01
N GLY A 197 7.48 16.70 4.59
CA GLY A 197 6.34 16.89 5.49
C GLY A 197 6.41 18.22 6.27
N SER A 198 5.36 18.51 7.03
CA SER A 198 5.26 19.66 7.93
C SER A 198 4.58 19.23 9.24
N SER A 199 4.38 20.13 10.21
CA SER A 199 3.72 19.80 11.48
C SER A 199 2.37 19.10 11.31
N ASN A 200 1.64 19.43 10.23
CA ASN A 200 0.32 18.89 9.92
C ASN A 200 0.29 17.97 8.70
N ARG A 201 1.45 17.66 8.09
CA ARG A 201 1.53 16.78 6.90
C ARG A 201 2.64 15.76 7.04
N GLY A 202 2.29 14.49 6.83
CA GLY A 202 3.25 13.39 6.84
C GLY A 202 4.34 13.55 5.78
N LYS A 203 5.44 12.82 5.97
CA LYS A 203 6.48 12.68 4.94
C LYS A 203 5.90 11.94 3.74
N ARG A 204 6.24 12.39 2.53
CA ARG A 204 5.87 11.73 1.27
C ARG A 204 7.05 11.06 0.60
N TYR A 205 8.06 10.75 1.39
CA TYR A 205 9.32 10.15 0.99
C TYR A 205 9.73 9.07 1.98
N PHE A 206 10.11 7.93 1.44
CA PHE A 206 10.33 6.70 2.18
C PHE A 206 11.61 6.05 1.67
N ASN A 207 12.72 6.24 2.39
CA ASN A 207 14.01 5.66 2.03
C ASN A 207 14.41 4.59 3.03
N LYS A 208 14.65 3.39 2.53
CA LYS A 208 14.89 2.21 3.32
C LYS A 208 16.34 1.79 3.26
N ASP A 209 16.87 1.40 4.41
CA ASP A 209 18.22 0.86 4.52
C ASP A 209 18.28 -0.59 4.03
N PRO A 210 19.48 -1.08 3.69
CA PRO A 210 19.71 -2.51 3.50
C PRO A 210 19.26 -3.36 4.71
N PRO A 211 18.89 -4.64 4.49
CA PRO A 211 18.79 -5.30 3.19
C PRO A 211 17.53 -4.88 2.40
N GLY A 212 17.62 -4.87 1.06
CA GLY A 212 16.50 -4.47 0.19
C GLY A 212 16.33 -2.96 0.03
N SER A 213 17.43 -2.21 0.13
CA SER A 213 17.47 -0.75 -0.01
C SER A 213 16.64 -0.27 -1.20
N ARG A 214 15.73 0.65 -0.91
CA ARG A 214 14.78 1.18 -1.89
C ARG A 214 14.21 2.50 -1.40
N LEU A 215 13.72 3.27 -2.35
CA LEU A 215 13.08 4.54 -2.11
C LEU A 215 11.80 4.62 -2.91
N PHE A 216 10.76 5.10 -2.26
CA PHE A 216 9.56 5.54 -2.92
C PHE A 216 9.16 6.91 -2.41
N ALA A 217 8.58 7.70 -3.29
CA ALA A 217 8.07 9.02 -2.98
C ALA A 217 6.86 9.31 -3.84
N TYR A 218 5.99 10.19 -3.36
CA TYR A 218 4.84 10.63 -4.12
C TYR A 218 4.59 12.12 -3.95
N ALA A 219 3.87 12.70 -4.90
CA ALA A 219 3.59 14.12 -4.95
C ALA A 219 2.12 14.39 -5.31
N ASN A 220 1.68 15.62 -5.06
CA ASN A 220 0.44 16.11 -5.64
C ASN A 220 0.63 16.32 -7.15
N GLU A 221 -0.46 16.57 -7.86
CA GLU A 221 -0.46 16.74 -9.32
C GLU A 221 0.48 17.85 -9.79
N ASP A 222 0.44 19.03 -9.16
CA ASP A 222 1.28 20.19 -9.47
C ASP A 222 2.76 19.98 -9.14
N GLU A 223 3.05 19.11 -8.16
CA GLU A 223 4.40 18.81 -7.68
C GLU A 223 5.06 17.63 -8.42
N TYR A 224 4.26 16.77 -9.08
CA TYR A 224 4.74 15.53 -9.68
C TYR A 224 5.77 15.72 -10.81
N PRO A 225 5.62 16.68 -11.74
CA PRO A 225 6.63 16.92 -12.76
C PRO A 225 8.01 17.22 -12.17
N ARG A 226 8.06 18.02 -11.10
CA ARG A 226 9.30 18.34 -10.39
C ARG A 226 9.89 17.12 -9.67
N LEU A 227 9.03 16.25 -9.12
CA LEU A 227 9.48 14.99 -8.51
C LEU A 227 10.18 14.10 -9.54
N CYS A 228 9.60 13.94 -10.73
CA CYS A 228 10.18 13.17 -11.83
C CYS A 228 11.52 13.76 -12.30
N GLU A 229 11.58 15.07 -12.51
CA GLU A 229 12.83 15.77 -12.88
C GLU A 229 13.95 15.53 -11.85
N CYS A 230 13.63 15.62 -10.56
CA CYS A 230 14.62 15.40 -9.50
C CYS A 230 15.06 13.94 -9.37
N ALA A 231 14.18 13.00 -9.70
CA ALA A 231 14.45 11.56 -9.63
C ALA A 231 15.30 11.07 -10.80
N GLY A 232 15.11 11.65 -11.98
CA GLY A 232 15.80 11.27 -13.22
C GLY A 232 15.42 9.88 -13.72
N GLU A 233 16.17 9.39 -14.71
CA GLU A 233 15.91 8.13 -15.42
C GLU A 233 16.08 6.86 -14.56
N GLU A 234 16.75 6.97 -13.40
CA GLU A 234 16.91 5.85 -12.46
C GLU A 234 15.58 5.43 -11.78
N ALA A 235 14.57 6.30 -11.85
CA ALA A 235 13.29 6.09 -11.17
C ALA A 235 12.26 5.44 -12.10
N LYS A 236 11.64 4.38 -11.60
CA LYS A 236 10.42 3.83 -12.19
C LYS A 236 9.22 4.62 -11.71
N THR A 237 8.41 5.11 -12.63
CA THR A 237 7.18 5.86 -12.33
C THR A 237 6.06 4.94 -11.86
N GLY A 238 5.06 5.57 -11.23
CA GLY A 238 3.79 4.94 -10.90
C GLY A 238 3.10 4.30 -12.09
N GLU A 239 3.08 5.01 -13.21
CA GLU A 239 2.47 4.55 -14.47
C GLU A 239 3.17 3.30 -15.00
N GLU A 240 4.51 3.25 -14.99
CA GLU A 240 5.25 2.04 -15.37
C GLU A 240 5.04 0.86 -14.42
N VAL A 241 4.72 1.10 -13.14
CA VAL A 241 4.37 0.05 -12.16
C VAL A 241 2.94 -0.45 -12.37
N LEU A 242 2.02 0.44 -12.73
CA LEU A 242 0.65 0.12 -13.12
C LEU A 242 0.62 -0.63 -14.45
N GLY A 243 1.47 -0.27 -15.41
CA GLY A 243 1.53 -0.89 -16.72
C GLY A 243 0.22 -0.72 -17.49
N GLY A 244 -0.17 -1.73 -18.27
CA GLY A 244 -1.40 -1.72 -19.09
C GLY A 244 -2.73 -1.72 -18.33
N LEU A 245 -2.74 -1.41 -17.03
CA LEU A 245 -3.95 -1.29 -16.21
C LEU A 245 -4.64 0.06 -16.37
N ILE A 246 -3.90 1.11 -16.77
CA ILE A 246 -4.39 2.47 -16.95
C ILE A 246 -4.56 2.83 -18.42
#